data_AF-A0A1V5IR24-F1
#
_entry.id   AF-A0A1V5IR24-F1
#
_cell.length_a   1.000
_cell.length_b   1.000
_cell.length_c   1.000
_cell.angle_alpha   90.00
_cell.angle_beta   90.00
_cell.angle_gamma   90.00
#
_symmetry.space_group_name_H-M   'P 1'
#
loop_
_entity.id
_entity.type
_entity.pdbx_description
1 polymer ?
#
loop_
_entity_poly.entity_id
_entity_poly.type
_entity_poly.pdbx_seq_one_letter_code
_entity_poly.pdbx_strand_id
1 'polypeptide(L)'
;MGCVEVAYALRNKTEYFVSSSVEILGQGFPYYETTPFMMEGDMNNVCKKFFEHYDRKSGWERTGGISLVKTAELDKLASSFNKIVAQWPDSIDINESSLQCFDRFSGHHTFFDMVDVAEHMCSDPTLLNEFLLQTERCIKYAASTPYVLEGDPLQITIDKYCGLSMYFPFTYNKALNEEYRKTSWSVATGL
;
A
#
# COMPACT_ATOMS: atom_id res chain seq x y z
N MET A 1 4.49 6.80 -2.40
CA MET A 1 4.00 7.57 -1.22
C MET A 1 2.82 6.88 -0.53
N GLY A 2 2.10 5.99 -1.20
CA GLY A 2 0.98 5.23 -0.63
C GLY A 2 1.44 4.05 0.20
N CYS A 3 2.07 4.34 1.33
CA CYS A 3 2.40 3.35 2.34
C CYS A 3 1.58 3.60 3.61
N VAL A 4 1.27 2.53 4.35
CA VAL A 4 0.41 2.58 5.53
C VAL A 4 1.04 3.41 6.65
N GLU A 5 2.36 3.45 6.75
CA GLU A 5 3.11 4.25 7.73
C GLU A 5 2.86 5.75 7.54
N VAL A 6 2.90 6.21 6.28
CA VAL A 6 2.64 7.61 5.92
C VAL A 6 1.15 7.94 6.12
N ALA A 7 0.26 7.06 5.64
CA ALA A 7 -1.18 7.25 5.84
C ALA A 7 -1.52 7.37 7.34
N TYR A 8 -0.94 6.51 8.17
CA TYR A 8 -1.15 6.50 9.62
C TYR A 8 -0.56 7.76 10.28
N ALA A 9 0.62 8.20 9.88
CA ALA A 9 1.22 9.44 10.40
C ALA A 9 0.36 10.68 10.10
N LEU A 10 -0.33 10.70 8.96
CA LEU A 10 -1.19 11.80 8.52
C LEU A 10 -2.66 11.65 8.92
N ARG A 11 -3.05 10.57 9.61
CA ARG A 11 -4.47 10.22 9.85
C ARG A 11 -5.31 11.30 10.52
N ASN A 12 -4.67 12.14 11.35
CA ASN A 12 -5.33 13.25 12.07
C ASN A 12 -5.23 14.61 11.34
N LYS A 13 -4.80 14.61 10.08
CA LYS A 13 -4.55 15.84 9.27
C LYS A 13 -5.42 15.95 8.02
N THR A 14 -6.10 14.88 7.64
CA THR A 14 -6.98 14.82 6.48
C THR A 14 -8.05 13.75 6.69
N GLU A 15 -9.22 13.88 6.06
CA GLU A 15 -10.28 12.86 6.08
C GLU A 15 -9.99 11.71 5.09
N TYR A 16 -9.34 12.06 3.98
CA TYR A 16 -8.97 11.12 2.93
C TYR A 16 -7.51 11.30 2.51
N PHE A 17 -6.86 10.20 2.18
CA PHE A 17 -5.49 10.17 1.68
C PHE A 17 -5.49 9.46 0.31
N VAL A 18 -5.22 10.24 -0.74
CA VAL A 18 -5.08 9.75 -2.11
C VAL A 18 -3.60 9.58 -2.42
N SER A 19 -3.20 8.38 -2.86
CA SER A 19 -1.78 8.07 -3.04
C SER A 19 -1.54 6.91 -3.99
N SER A 20 -0.29 6.75 -4.42
CA SER A 20 0.18 5.58 -5.16
C SER A 20 1.21 4.81 -4.36
N SER A 21 0.99 3.51 -4.19
CA SER A 21 1.94 2.57 -3.60
C SER A 21 3.05 2.14 -4.58
N VAL A 22 2.88 2.41 -5.87
CA VAL A 22 3.90 2.20 -6.93
C VAL A 22 4.46 3.54 -7.41
N GLU A 23 5.42 3.51 -8.34
CA GLU A 23 5.93 4.70 -8.99
C GLU A 23 4.85 5.38 -9.87
N ILE A 24 4.78 6.71 -9.80
CA ILE A 24 3.99 7.52 -10.73
C ILE A 24 4.93 8.03 -11.81
N LEU A 25 4.54 7.87 -13.08
CA LEU A 25 5.31 8.37 -14.22
C LEU A 25 5.50 9.91 -14.13
N GLY A 26 6.59 10.42 -14.71
CA GLY A 26 6.97 11.84 -14.58
C GLY A 26 5.91 12.86 -15.05
N GLN A 27 4.93 12.44 -15.85
CA GLN A 27 3.77 13.25 -16.24
C GLN A 27 2.87 13.59 -15.04
N GLY A 28 2.90 12.79 -13.96
CA GLY A 28 2.11 13.00 -12.77
C GLY A 28 0.60 12.79 -12.98
N PHE A 29 -0.22 13.42 -12.16
CA PHE A 29 -1.67 13.30 -12.29
C PHE A 29 -2.17 13.93 -13.60
N PRO A 30 -3.18 13.35 -14.26
CA PRO A 30 -3.81 13.94 -15.43
C PRO A 30 -4.76 15.07 -14.99
N TYR A 31 -4.21 16.21 -14.57
CA TYR A 31 -4.95 17.30 -13.93
C TYR A 31 -6.10 17.85 -14.77
N TYR A 32 -6.03 17.78 -16.11
CA TYR A 32 -7.17 18.16 -16.95
C TYR A 32 -8.41 17.29 -16.71
N GLU A 33 -8.22 16.02 -16.37
CA GLU A 33 -9.29 15.05 -16.10
C GLU A 33 -9.67 15.00 -14.61
N THR A 34 -8.75 15.33 -13.69
CA THR A 34 -8.97 15.17 -12.24
C THR A 34 -9.33 16.47 -11.50
N THR A 35 -8.88 17.64 -11.96
CA THR A 35 -9.08 18.92 -11.25
C THR A 35 -10.56 19.25 -11.00
N PRO A 36 -11.51 19.04 -11.94
CA PRO A 36 -12.92 19.29 -11.67
C PRO A 36 -13.43 18.53 -10.43
N PHE A 37 -13.13 17.23 -10.35
CA PHE A 37 -13.49 16.39 -9.20
C PHE A 37 -12.75 16.79 -7.93
N MET A 38 -11.51 17.26 -8.03
CA MET A 38 -10.77 17.78 -6.87
C MET A 38 -11.46 19.01 -6.27
N MET A 39 -11.95 19.91 -7.12
CA MET A 39 -12.67 21.13 -6.68
C MET A 39 -14.04 20.81 -6.07
N GLU A 40 -14.67 19.72 -6.52
CA GLU A 40 -15.94 19.21 -5.96
C GLU A 40 -15.73 18.38 -4.67
N GLY A 41 -14.49 18.01 -4.34
CA GLY A 41 -14.17 17.12 -3.23
C GLY A 41 -14.43 15.63 -3.51
N ASP A 42 -14.71 15.25 -4.76
CA ASP A 42 -14.96 13.86 -5.16
C ASP A 42 -13.65 13.11 -5.41
N MET A 43 -13.00 12.74 -4.31
CA MET A 43 -11.72 12.02 -4.36
C MET A 43 -11.84 10.62 -4.99
N ASN A 44 -13.03 10.02 -4.97
CA ASN A 44 -13.25 8.71 -5.59
C ASN A 44 -13.16 8.83 -7.12
N ASN A 45 -13.80 9.84 -7.71
CA ASN A 45 -13.66 10.10 -9.14
C ASN A 45 -12.26 10.60 -9.52
N VAL A 46 -11.55 11.30 -8.64
CA VAL A 46 -10.12 11.61 -8.85
C VAL A 46 -9.31 10.33 -9.04
N CYS A 47 -9.44 9.34 -8.15
CA CYS A 47 -8.73 8.07 -8.26
C CYS A 47 -9.13 7.31 -9.52
N LYS A 48 -10.44 7.26 -9.82
CA LYS A 48 -10.96 6.60 -11.03
C LYS A 48 -10.38 7.22 -12.31
N LYS A 49 -10.36 8.56 -12.41
CA LYS A 49 -9.82 9.27 -13.58
C LYS A 49 -8.32 9.11 -13.73
N PHE A 50 -7.58 9.10 -12.62
CA PHE A 50 -6.16 8.77 -12.64
C PHE A 50 -5.95 7.36 -13.23
N PHE A 51 -6.65 6.36 -12.71
CA PHE A 51 -6.50 4.98 -13.16
C PHE A 51 -6.89 4.81 -14.63
N GLU A 52 -8.06 5.30 -15.04
CA GLU A 52 -8.55 5.26 -16.43
C GLU A 52 -7.55 5.92 -17.43
N HIS A 53 -6.89 7.00 -17.01
CA HIS A 53 -5.91 7.69 -17.86
C HIS A 53 -4.68 6.82 -18.16
N TYR A 54 -4.17 6.11 -17.16
CA TYR A 54 -3.01 5.25 -17.32
C TYR A 54 -3.37 3.89 -17.91
N ASP A 55 -4.49 3.30 -17.53
CA ASP A 55 -4.88 1.97 -17.98
C ASP A 55 -5.18 1.90 -19.49
N ARG A 56 -5.62 3.01 -20.09
CA ARG A 56 -5.85 3.12 -21.56
C ARG A 56 -4.57 3.28 -22.39
N LYS A 57 -3.40 3.45 -21.76
CA LYS A 57 -2.10 3.51 -22.44
C LYS A 57 -1.61 2.09 -22.76
N SER A 58 -0.40 1.96 -23.31
CA SER A 58 0.20 0.67 -23.67
C SER A 58 1.69 0.64 -23.36
N GLY A 59 2.25 -0.54 -23.10
CA GLY A 59 3.67 -0.68 -22.74
C GLY A 59 3.98 0.04 -21.43
N TRP A 60 5.21 0.53 -21.27
CA TRP A 60 5.65 1.23 -20.06
C TRP A 60 4.78 2.43 -19.66
N GLU A 61 4.08 3.05 -20.62
CA GLU A 61 3.15 4.14 -20.36
C GLU A 61 1.88 3.69 -19.62
N ARG A 62 1.50 2.41 -19.70
CA ARG A 62 0.39 1.80 -18.95
C ARG A 62 0.83 1.44 -17.54
N THR A 63 1.33 2.44 -16.81
CA THR A 63 1.82 2.30 -15.43
C THR A 63 1.03 3.21 -14.52
N GLY A 64 0.31 2.61 -13.57
CA GLY A 64 -0.35 3.37 -12.52
C GLY A 64 -0.93 2.47 -11.44
N GLY A 65 -0.73 2.87 -10.18
CA GLY A 65 -1.48 2.37 -9.04
C GLY A 65 -2.03 3.56 -8.26
N ILE A 66 -3.23 3.45 -7.72
CA ILE A 66 -3.85 4.52 -6.95
C ILE A 66 -4.78 3.95 -5.89
N SER A 67 -4.83 4.60 -4.73
CA SER A 67 -5.76 4.28 -3.66
C SER A 67 -6.38 5.52 -3.03
N LEU A 68 -7.59 5.33 -2.49
CA LEU A 68 -8.31 6.28 -1.65
C LEU A 68 -8.48 5.69 -0.25
N VAL A 69 -7.77 6.24 0.73
CA VAL A 69 -7.82 5.79 2.12
C VAL A 69 -8.67 6.75 2.95
N LYS A 70 -9.64 6.22 3.69
CA LYS A 70 -10.42 6.93 4.70
C LYS A 70 -9.68 6.89 6.03
N THR A 71 -9.09 8.01 6.43
CA THR A 71 -8.14 8.05 7.55
C THR A 71 -8.77 7.74 8.91
N ALA A 72 -10.06 8.03 9.08
CA ALA A 72 -10.81 7.73 10.31
C ALA A 72 -10.90 6.23 10.64
N GLU A 73 -10.58 5.35 9.69
CA GLU A 73 -10.57 3.89 9.88
C GLU A 73 -9.17 3.33 10.20
N LEU A 74 -8.12 4.16 10.15
CA LEU A 74 -6.73 3.72 10.28
C LEU A 74 -6.38 3.21 11.68
N ASP A 75 -6.96 3.78 12.75
CA ASP A 75 -6.72 3.28 14.12
C ASP A 75 -7.29 1.87 14.31
N LYS A 76 -8.46 1.59 13.72
CA LYS A 76 -9.05 0.24 13.75
C LYS A 76 -8.28 -0.73 12.87
N LEU A 77 -7.76 -0.27 11.73
CA LEU A 77 -6.88 -1.08 10.87
C LEU A 77 -5.57 -1.45 11.60
N ALA A 78 -4.95 -0.49 12.29
CA ALA A 78 -3.78 -0.75 13.13
C ALA A 78 -4.10 -1.76 14.25
N SER A 79 -5.26 -1.61 14.90
CA SER A 79 -5.70 -2.53 15.96
C SER A 79 -5.96 -3.95 15.46
N SER A 80 -6.54 -4.13 14.27
CA SER A 80 -6.73 -5.47 13.70
C SER A 80 -5.40 -6.09 13.24
N PHE A 81 -4.51 -5.30 12.64
CA PHE A 81 -3.16 -5.77 12.29
C PHE A 81 -2.32 -6.12 13.53
N ASN A 82 -2.44 -5.37 14.63
CA ASN A 82 -1.78 -5.69 15.90
C ASN A 82 -2.15 -7.10 16.42
N LYS A 83 -3.41 -7.53 16.24
CA LYS A 83 -3.83 -8.88 16.62
C LYS A 83 -3.11 -9.96 15.82
N ILE A 84 -2.83 -9.69 14.54
CA ILE A 84 -2.02 -10.58 13.69
C ILE A 84 -0.58 -10.63 14.21
N VAL A 85 0.03 -9.45 14.45
CA VAL A 85 1.40 -9.35 14.98
C VAL A 85 1.54 -10.08 16.32
N ALA A 86 0.57 -9.94 17.22
CA ALA A 86 0.60 -10.58 18.53
C ALA A 86 0.58 -12.12 18.49
N GLN A 87 0.16 -12.71 17.38
CA GLN A 87 0.22 -14.15 17.15
C GLN A 87 1.39 -14.57 16.26
N TRP A 88 2.10 -13.62 15.64
CA TRP A 88 3.22 -13.90 14.79
C TRP A 88 4.42 -14.35 15.63
N PRO A 89 4.97 -15.55 15.40
CA PRO A 89 6.11 -16.03 16.15
C PRO A 89 7.40 -15.33 15.70
N ASP A 90 8.15 -14.77 16.65
CA ASP A 90 9.44 -14.10 16.43
C ASP A 90 10.49 -14.94 15.65
N SER A 91 10.32 -16.27 15.62
CA SER A 91 11.21 -17.21 14.95
C SER A 91 10.92 -17.42 13.46
N ILE A 92 9.78 -16.95 12.95
CA ILE A 92 9.40 -17.11 11.55
C ILE A 92 9.70 -15.81 10.81
N ASP A 93 10.55 -15.92 9.79
CA ASP A 93 10.72 -14.87 8.80
C ASP A 93 9.91 -15.23 7.55
N ILE A 94 9.33 -14.22 6.91
CA ILE A 94 8.62 -14.42 5.65
C ILE A 94 9.65 -14.64 4.54
N ASN A 95 9.35 -15.45 3.54
CA ASN A 95 10.17 -15.44 2.33
C ASN A 95 9.90 -14.12 1.57
N GLU A 96 10.86 -13.20 1.59
CA GLU A 96 10.72 -11.90 0.92
C GLU A 96 10.27 -12.02 -0.55
N SER A 97 10.77 -13.02 -1.26
CA SER A 97 10.44 -13.24 -2.69
C SER A 97 9.03 -13.77 -2.94
N SER A 98 8.29 -14.18 -1.91
CA SER A 98 6.88 -14.58 -2.05
C SER A 98 5.91 -13.42 -1.83
N LEU A 99 6.38 -12.26 -1.37
CA LEU A 99 5.56 -11.08 -1.18
C LEU A 99 5.49 -10.26 -2.48
N GLN A 100 4.30 -9.73 -2.78
CA GLN A 100 4.13 -8.69 -3.77
C GLN A 100 4.89 -7.44 -3.33
N CYS A 101 5.95 -7.09 -4.05
CA CYS A 101 6.67 -5.82 -3.88
C CYS A 101 6.23 -4.77 -4.91
N PHE A 102 6.50 -3.50 -4.60
CA PHE A 102 6.15 -2.34 -5.42
C PHE A 102 7.33 -1.43 -5.75
N ASP A 103 8.55 -1.82 -5.33
CA ASP A 103 9.78 -1.16 -5.72
C ASP A 103 10.63 -1.99 -6.69
N ARG A 104 11.45 -1.26 -7.45
CA ARG A 104 12.30 -1.80 -8.52
C ARG A 104 13.74 -2.00 -8.07
N PHE A 105 14.00 -2.08 -6.75
CA PHE A 105 15.37 -2.25 -6.27
C PHE A 105 15.91 -3.63 -6.65
N SER A 106 17.19 -3.67 -7.06
CA SER A 106 17.91 -4.93 -7.20
C SER A 106 18.41 -5.38 -5.83
N GLY A 107 17.86 -6.49 -5.33
CA GLY A 107 18.24 -7.07 -4.04
C GLY A 107 17.06 -7.10 -3.07
N HIS A 108 17.10 -6.25 -2.06
CA HIS A 108 16.09 -6.21 -1.00
C HIS A 108 15.03 -5.13 -1.26
N HIS A 109 13.77 -5.55 -1.17
CA HIS A 109 12.59 -4.72 -1.34
C HIS A 109 12.17 -4.07 -0.02
N THR A 110 11.49 -2.94 -0.13
CA THR A 110 11.05 -2.12 1.02
C THR A 110 9.54 -1.94 1.05
N PHE A 111 8.89 -1.90 -0.11
CA PHE A 111 7.47 -1.61 -0.20
C PHE A 111 6.70 -2.86 -0.65
N PHE A 112 6.06 -3.55 0.30
CA PHE A 112 5.27 -4.75 0.05
C PHE A 112 3.78 -4.45 0.13
N ASP A 113 2.94 -5.24 -0.54
CA ASP A 113 1.49 -5.16 -0.37
C ASP A 113 1.09 -5.49 1.08
N MET A 114 0.39 -4.56 1.74
CA MET A 114 0.05 -4.70 3.17
C MET A 114 -0.85 -5.92 3.44
N VAL A 115 -1.78 -6.23 2.54
CA VAL A 115 -2.66 -7.39 2.69
C VAL A 115 -1.88 -8.67 2.46
N ASP A 116 -1.02 -8.71 1.45
CA ASP A 116 -0.19 -9.88 1.19
C ASP A 116 0.76 -10.20 2.35
N VAL A 117 1.33 -9.17 2.99
CA VAL A 117 2.11 -9.33 4.23
C VAL A 117 1.24 -9.95 5.33
N ALA A 118 0.03 -9.42 5.56
CA ALA A 118 -0.89 -9.94 6.58
C ALA A 118 -1.29 -11.41 6.32
N GLU A 119 -1.52 -11.78 5.07
CA GLU A 119 -1.85 -13.16 4.65
C GLU A 119 -0.70 -14.13 4.91
N HIS A 120 0.55 -13.71 4.71
CA HIS A 120 1.73 -14.52 5.03
C HIS A 120 1.99 -14.61 6.53
N MET A 121 1.62 -13.57 7.29
CA MET A 121 1.76 -13.55 8.74
C MET A 121 0.68 -14.36 9.48
N CYS A 122 -0.57 -14.29 9.02
CA CYS A 122 -1.70 -14.77 9.80
C CYS A 122 -2.11 -16.20 9.45
N SER A 123 -1.87 -17.14 10.36
CA SER A 123 -2.38 -18.51 10.22
C SER A 123 -3.81 -18.71 10.74
N ASP A 124 -4.34 -17.78 11.54
CA ASP A 124 -5.73 -17.78 12.03
C ASP A 124 -6.67 -17.13 11.00
N PRO A 125 -7.57 -17.90 10.35
CA PRO A 125 -8.49 -17.37 9.35
C PRO A 125 -9.48 -16.33 9.89
N THR A 126 -9.81 -16.40 11.19
CA THR A 126 -10.77 -15.47 11.82
C THR A 126 -10.15 -14.10 11.96
N LEU A 127 -8.90 -14.03 12.45
CA LEU A 127 -8.17 -12.78 12.58
C LEU A 127 -7.85 -12.17 11.22
N LEU A 128 -7.44 -13.01 10.26
CA LEU A 128 -7.19 -12.55 8.90
C LEU A 128 -8.45 -11.93 8.30
N ASN A 129 -9.60 -12.60 8.42
CA ASN A 129 -10.87 -12.07 7.91
C ASN A 129 -11.30 -10.76 8.62
N GLU A 130 -11.06 -10.63 9.94
CA GLU A 130 -11.28 -9.37 10.65
C GLU A 130 -10.45 -8.23 10.05
N PHE A 131 -9.17 -8.48 9.78
CA PHE A 131 -8.27 -7.51 9.16
C PHE A 131 -8.69 -7.15 7.73
N LEU A 132 -9.07 -8.13 6.91
CA LEU A 132 -9.54 -7.91 5.53
C LEU A 132 -10.80 -7.02 5.50
N LEU A 133 -11.79 -7.32 6.34
CA LEU A 133 -13.00 -6.51 6.45
C LEU A 133 -12.71 -5.07 6.92
N GLN A 134 -11.72 -4.90 7.81
CA GLN A 134 -11.29 -3.56 8.23
C GLN A 134 -10.52 -2.84 7.11
N THR A 135 -9.77 -3.56 6.28
CA THR A 135 -9.09 -3.02 5.10
C THR A 135 -10.10 -2.48 4.09
N GLU A 136 -11.20 -3.18 3.81
CA GLU A 136 -12.28 -2.69 2.92
C GLU A 136 -12.99 -1.44 3.44
N ARG A 137 -13.07 -1.29 4.77
CA ARG A 137 -13.61 -0.07 5.39
C ARG A 137 -12.65 1.11 5.21
N CYS A 138 -11.35 0.85 5.35
CA CYS A 138 -10.29 1.84 5.29
C CYS A 138 -9.96 2.27 3.85
N ILE A 139 -9.79 1.33 2.93
CA ILE A 139 -9.40 1.58 1.55
C ILE A 139 -10.67 1.57 0.69
N LYS A 140 -11.16 2.77 0.36
CA LYS A 140 -12.44 2.96 -0.35
C LYS A 140 -12.35 2.73 -1.86
N TYR A 141 -11.14 2.89 -2.40
CA TYR A 141 -10.82 2.61 -3.80
C TYR A 141 -9.37 2.16 -3.87
N ALA A 142 -9.08 1.14 -4.67
CA ALA A 142 -7.73 0.74 -5.05
C ALA A 142 -7.79 0.19 -6.47
N ALA A 143 -6.86 0.61 -7.32
CA ALA A 143 -6.71 0.07 -8.66
C ALA A 143 -5.24 0.16 -9.10
N SER A 144 -4.81 -0.83 -9.87
CA SER A 144 -3.47 -0.87 -10.46
C SER A 144 -3.52 -1.42 -11.88
N THR A 145 -2.61 -0.96 -12.71
CA THR A 145 -2.30 -1.60 -13.98
C THR A 145 -1.62 -2.95 -13.71
N PRO A 146 -1.66 -3.92 -14.65
CA PRO A 146 -1.03 -5.24 -14.43
C PRO A 146 0.48 -5.17 -14.25
N TYR A 147 1.12 -4.09 -14.73
CA TYR A 147 2.56 -3.89 -14.65
C TYR A 147 2.91 -2.47 -14.22
N VAL A 148 4.06 -2.33 -13.58
CA VAL A 148 4.82 -1.09 -13.50
C VAL A 148 5.94 -1.18 -14.52
N LEU A 149 5.97 -0.23 -15.46
CA LEU A 149 6.96 -0.12 -16.54
C LEU A 149 7.07 -1.40 -17.40
N GLU A 150 5.93 -1.87 -17.95
CA GLU A 150 5.89 -3.04 -18.85
C GLU A 150 7.00 -2.97 -19.94
N GLY A 151 7.83 -4.02 -20.01
CA GLY A 151 8.95 -4.14 -20.94
C GLY A 151 10.30 -3.62 -20.41
N ASP A 152 10.34 -2.97 -19.24
CA ASP A 152 11.59 -2.59 -18.58
C ASP A 152 12.25 -3.81 -17.89
N PRO A 153 13.60 -3.93 -17.86
CA PRO A 153 14.28 -5.01 -17.15
C PRO A 153 13.97 -5.09 -15.65
N LEU A 154 13.53 -3.98 -15.05
CA LEU A 154 13.11 -3.88 -13.66
C LEU A 154 11.58 -3.72 -13.54
N GLN A 155 10.81 -4.17 -14.54
CA GLN A 155 9.35 -4.14 -14.47
C GLN A 155 8.84 -4.89 -13.24
N ILE A 156 7.71 -4.44 -12.71
CA ILE A 156 7.01 -5.14 -11.62
C ILE A 156 5.72 -5.70 -12.19
N THR A 157 5.48 -6.99 -11.98
CA THR A 157 4.16 -7.60 -12.19
C THR A 157 3.32 -7.38 -10.93
N ILE A 158 2.08 -6.92 -11.11
CA ILE A 158 1.15 -6.71 -10.01
C ILE A 158 0.08 -7.80 -10.05
N ASP A 159 0.29 -8.84 -9.24
CA ASP A 159 -0.66 -9.94 -9.04
C ASP A 159 -1.60 -9.66 -7.85
N LYS A 160 -1.12 -8.90 -6.86
CA LYS A 160 -1.91 -8.43 -5.71
C LYS A 160 -1.81 -6.91 -5.56
N TYR A 161 -2.91 -6.28 -5.20
CA TYR A 161 -2.94 -4.84 -4.97
C TYR A 161 -4.06 -4.43 -4.01
N CYS A 162 -3.71 -4.18 -2.75
CA CYS A 162 -4.62 -3.66 -1.75
C CYS A 162 -4.67 -2.13 -1.74
N GLY A 163 -3.74 -1.45 -2.43
CA GLY A 163 -3.68 0.01 -2.53
C GLY A 163 -2.75 0.71 -1.52
N LEU A 164 -2.22 -0.01 -0.53
CA LEU A 164 -1.23 0.51 0.40
C LEU A 164 -0.04 -0.44 0.47
N SER A 165 1.16 0.13 0.36
CA SER A 165 2.37 -0.61 0.71
C SER A 165 2.63 -0.60 2.22
N MET A 166 3.51 -1.49 2.65
CA MET A 166 3.98 -1.61 4.02
C MET A 166 5.42 -2.09 4.02
N TYR A 167 6.19 -1.63 5.01
CA TYR A 167 7.50 -2.17 5.32
C TYR A 167 7.38 -3.39 6.25
N PHE A 168 8.10 -4.46 5.93
CA PHE A 168 8.28 -5.60 6.83
C PHE A 168 9.72 -5.61 7.37
N PRO A 169 9.93 -5.65 8.70
CA PRO A 169 11.24 -5.45 9.32
C PRO A 169 12.14 -6.69 9.27
N PHE A 170 12.53 -7.12 8.06
CA PHE A 170 13.43 -8.25 7.86
C PHE A 170 14.74 -8.10 8.65
N THR A 171 15.25 -9.22 9.17
CA THR A 171 16.40 -9.23 10.11
C THR A 171 17.70 -8.68 9.52
N TYR A 172 17.86 -8.70 8.20
CA TYR A 172 19.05 -8.19 7.52
C TYR A 172 19.14 -6.65 7.53
N ASN A 173 18.03 -5.92 7.70
CA ASN A 173 18.00 -4.45 7.57
C ASN A 173 17.92 -3.72 8.93
N LYS A 174 18.91 -3.97 9.80
CA LYS A 174 18.89 -3.46 11.20
C LYS A 174 18.70 -1.95 11.32
N ALA A 175 19.41 -1.16 10.51
CA ALA A 175 19.34 0.30 10.58
C ALA A 175 17.95 0.83 10.21
N LEU A 176 17.33 0.27 9.16
CA LEU A 176 15.97 0.66 8.79
C LEU A 176 14.94 0.18 9.83
N ASN A 177 15.13 -1.02 10.39
CA ASN A 177 14.28 -1.54 11.47
C ASN A 177 14.29 -0.62 12.71
N GLU A 178 15.45 -0.04 13.06
CA GLU A 178 15.56 0.91 14.17
C GLU A 178 14.76 2.19 13.93
N GLU A 179 14.76 2.72 12.70
CA GLU A 179 13.95 3.89 12.35
C GLU A 179 12.46 3.54 12.19
N TYR A 180 12.14 2.39 11.60
CA TYR A 180 10.77 1.91 11.42
C TYR A 180 10.03 1.78 12.76
N ARG A 181 10.71 1.27 13.81
CA ARG A 181 10.16 1.16 15.17
C ARG A 181 9.76 2.50 15.80
N LYS A 182 10.23 3.62 15.26
CA LYS A 182 9.87 4.97 15.72
C LYS A 182 8.63 5.50 15.00
N THR A 183 8.19 4.86 13.91
CA THR A 183 7.00 5.28 13.18
C THR A 183 5.76 5.05 14.03
N SER A 184 4.77 5.94 13.90
CA SER A 184 3.51 5.79 14.64
C SER A 184 2.74 4.51 14.26
N TRP A 185 2.95 3.99 13.05
CA TRP A 185 2.33 2.73 12.61
C TRP A 185 2.94 1.54 13.34
N SER A 186 4.27 1.38 13.33
CA SER A 186 4.96 0.31 14.07
C SER A 186 4.61 0.34 15.55
N VAL A 187 4.60 1.52 16.18
CA VAL A 187 4.20 1.66 17.60
C VAL A 187 2.75 1.20 17.83
N ALA A 188 1.83 1.49 16.91
CA ALA A 188 0.42 1.12 17.04
C ALA A 188 0.17 -0.37 16.76
N THR A 189 0.95 -0.99 15.87
CA THR A 189 0.79 -2.40 15.49
C THR A 189 1.66 -3.35 16.30
N GLY A 190 2.72 -2.84 16.93
CA GLY A 190 3.69 -3.66 17.66
C GLY A 190 4.61 -4.49 16.76
N LEU A 191 4.62 -4.26 15.44
CA LEU A 191 5.55 -4.88 14.49
C LEU A 191 6.90 -4.17 14.52
#